data_AF-A0A9P3G6B8-F1
#
_entry.id   AF-A0A9P3G6B8-F1
#
_cell.length_a   1.000
_cell.length_b   1.000
_cell.length_c   1.000
_cell.angle_alpha   90.00
_cell.angle_beta   90.00
_cell.angle_gamma   90.00
#
_symmetry.space_group_name_H-M   'P 1'
#
loop_
_entity.id
_entity.type
_entity.pdbx_description
1 polymer ?
#
loop_
_entity_poly.entity_id
_entity_poly.type
_entity_poly.pdbx_seq_one_letter_code
_entity_poly.pdbx_strand_id
1 'polypeptide(L)'
;MGNNTILIARDEIAAAIKYIGWDRIRAIELGNEADQYPGGLRPPGWSSYDYTAAFLGWTTILTNNLSLPSHKFQAGGFVIDPPSAPMTTVDIVNEGVEGTGAVEVYAQHTYQYSTCDPVRNAIATLPNLINHQNITAYLDLWKPQIAAARSQGHEFVVGEYSSVSCSGKENVTNTFGQALWLADTILYGAALNISRMYLHQGATLVFQSSVQANTPGFSWYDLWYPIPTDRYGSARASPSFVAYLLVTEAVGSSQQSRLALLPPLPELPDLAAYAVWDPAVRAPHDGPARLALLNLAVRNVSSSQDVGVAQVDLSAWTKGGQAKVKRMTAPGLDSTDSDTATWAGQSYTNGTASGKEVIEQLQQGKVAVKGSEAVLVFF
;
A
#
# COMPACT_ATOMS: atom_id res chain seq x y z
N MET A 1 -1.02 -13.86 -20.80
CA MET A 1 -2.29 -13.14 -20.51
C MET A 1 -3.38 -14.13 -20.14
N GLY A 2 -4.12 -13.93 -19.04
CA GLY A 2 -5.10 -14.92 -18.54
C GLY A 2 -6.06 -15.46 -19.63
N ASN A 3 -6.84 -14.58 -20.26
CA ASN A 3 -7.52 -14.87 -21.52
C ASN A 3 -6.56 -14.58 -22.69
N ASN A 4 -6.40 -15.54 -23.61
CA ASN A 4 -5.47 -15.43 -24.73
C ASN A 4 -6.09 -14.89 -26.02
N THR A 5 -7.08 -13.99 -25.92
CA THR A 5 -7.80 -13.43 -27.08
C THR A 5 -7.46 -11.95 -27.28
N ILE A 6 -6.50 -11.65 -28.15
CA ILE A 6 -6.02 -10.28 -28.36
C ILE A 6 -7.09 -9.32 -28.92
N LEU A 7 -8.09 -9.83 -29.65
CA LEU A 7 -9.17 -9.00 -30.20
C LEU A 7 -10.08 -8.45 -29.09
N ILE A 8 -10.31 -9.23 -28.03
CA ILE A 8 -11.06 -8.76 -26.85
C ILE A 8 -10.30 -7.63 -26.18
N ALA A 9 -9.00 -7.83 -25.91
CA ALA A 9 -8.16 -6.79 -25.32
C ALA A 9 -8.10 -5.52 -26.18
N ARG A 10 -7.98 -5.66 -27.52
CA ARG A 10 -8.03 -4.54 -28.46
C ARG A 10 -9.32 -3.74 -28.30
N ASP A 11 -10.46 -4.42 -28.30
CA ASP A 11 -11.78 -3.78 -28.29
C ASP A 11 -12.08 -3.13 -26.92
N GLU A 12 -11.64 -3.76 -25.82
CA GLU A 12 -11.71 -3.19 -24.47
C GLU A 12 -10.84 -1.93 -24.33
N ILE A 13 -9.60 -1.97 -24.83
CA ILE A 13 -8.71 -0.79 -24.83
C ILE A 13 -9.30 0.33 -25.70
N ALA A 14 -9.84 0.00 -26.88
CA ALA A 14 -10.50 0.98 -27.75
C ALA A 14 -11.70 1.64 -27.07
N ALA A 15 -12.52 0.85 -26.35
CA ALA A 15 -13.63 1.36 -25.55
C ALA A 15 -13.14 2.25 -24.40
N ALA A 16 -12.11 1.82 -23.66
CA ALA A 16 -11.52 2.62 -22.58
C ALA A 16 -11.03 3.98 -23.09
N ILE A 17 -10.29 3.99 -24.21
CA ILE A 17 -9.83 5.25 -24.84
C ILE A 17 -11.01 6.13 -25.23
N LYS A 18 -12.04 5.56 -25.86
CA LYS A 18 -13.21 6.31 -26.33
C LYS A 18 -14.02 6.93 -25.19
N TYR A 19 -14.22 6.21 -24.09
CA TYR A 19 -15.16 6.60 -23.04
C TYR A 19 -14.50 7.22 -21.80
N ILE A 20 -13.26 6.85 -21.49
CA ILE A 20 -12.49 7.40 -20.36
C ILE A 20 -11.61 8.56 -20.84
N GLY A 21 -11.05 8.45 -22.04
CA GLY A 21 -10.07 9.39 -22.59
C GLY A 21 -8.64 9.03 -22.20
N TRP A 22 -7.74 9.11 -23.18
CA TRP A 22 -6.35 8.67 -23.01
C TRP A 22 -5.58 9.43 -21.93
N ASP A 23 -5.85 10.72 -21.76
CA ASP A 23 -5.15 11.57 -20.77
C ASP A 23 -5.41 11.14 -19.32
N ARG A 24 -6.39 10.26 -19.08
CA ARG A 24 -6.70 9.67 -17.77
C ARG A 24 -6.18 8.25 -17.59
N ILE A 25 -5.59 7.66 -18.62
CA ILE A 25 -5.02 6.31 -18.60
C ILE A 25 -3.51 6.44 -18.49
N ARG A 26 -2.97 6.11 -17.31
CA ARG A 26 -1.52 6.09 -17.09
C ARG A 26 -0.86 4.96 -17.86
N ALA A 27 -1.33 3.74 -17.62
CA ALA A 27 -0.81 2.53 -18.23
C ALA A 27 -1.92 1.47 -18.35
N ILE A 28 -1.73 0.53 -19.28
CA ILE A 28 -2.56 -0.64 -19.49
C ILE A 28 -1.80 -1.86 -18.98
N GLU A 29 -2.42 -2.65 -18.10
CA GLU A 29 -1.89 -3.95 -17.73
C GLU A 29 -2.49 -5.05 -18.61
N LEU A 30 -1.64 -5.97 -19.08
CA LEU A 30 -2.08 -7.12 -19.86
C LEU A 30 -1.97 -8.39 -19.00
N GLY A 31 -3.12 -8.92 -18.60
CA GLY A 31 -3.16 -10.02 -17.64
C GLY A 31 -3.07 -9.53 -16.19
N ASN A 32 -2.83 -10.48 -15.30
CA ASN A 32 -2.74 -10.32 -13.84
C ASN A 32 -2.09 -11.60 -13.30
N GLU A 33 -1.03 -11.50 -12.50
CA GLU A 33 -0.41 -12.64 -11.80
C GLU A 33 -0.02 -13.79 -12.73
N ALA A 34 0.71 -13.45 -13.81
CA ALA A 34 1.06 -14.41 -14.85
C ALA A 34 1.99 -15.55 -14.39
N ASP A 35 2.64 -15.36 -13.25
CA ASP A 35 3.41 -16.35 -12.49
C ASP A 35 2.53 -17.45 -11.87
N GLN A 36 1.21 -17.28 -11.81
CA GLN A 36 0.26 -18.31 -11.37
C GLN A 36 -0.44 -19.06 -12.53
N TYR A 37 -0.14 -18.73 -13.78
CA TYR A 37 -0.76 -19.39 -14.94
C TYR A 37 -0.33 -20.85 -15.22
N PRO A 38 0.90 -21.31 -14.89
CA PRO A 38 1.33 -22.67 -15.23
C PRO A 38 0.40 -23.76 -14.68
N GLY A 39 0.03 -24.72 -15.53
CA GLY A 39 -0.82 -25.86 -15.15
C GLY A 39 -2.32 -25.55 -15.10
N GLY A 40 -2.72 -24.33 -15.47
CA GLY A 40 -4.12 -23.91 -15.59
C GLY A 40 -4.35 -23.08 -16.85
N LEU A 41 -4.20 -21.76 -16.73
CA LEU A 41 -4.39 -20.81 -17.84
C LEU A 41 -3.31 -20.91 -18.92
N ARG A 42 -2.18 -21.54 -18.58
CA ARG A 42 -1.06 -21.81 -19.49
C ARG A 42 -0.47 -23.20 -19.26
N PRO A 43 0.29 -23.75 -20.23
CA PRO A 43 0.97 -25.02 -20.05
C PRO A 43 1.89 -25.03 -18.80
N PRO A 44 2.16 -26.20 -18.19
CA PRO A 44 3.00 -26.29 -17.00
C PRO A 44 4.41 -25.69 -17.13
N GLY A 45 4.94 -25.57 -18.34
CA GLY A 45 6.26 -24.98 -18.61
C GLY A 45 6.26 -23.46 -18.82
N TRP A 46 5.13 -22.77 -18.63
CA TRP A 46 5.04 -21.32 -18.80
C TRP A 46 6.00 -20.58 -17.87
N SER A 47 6.86 -19.76 -18.44
CA SER A 47 8.00 -19.10 -17.79
C SER A 47 7.98 -17.58 -17.97
N SER A 48 8.90 -16.88 -17.31
CA SER A 48 9.14 -15.44 -17.53
C SER A 48 9.42 -15.14 -19.00
N TYR A 49 10.20 -15.98 -19.69
CA TYR A 49 10.49 -15.83 -21.11
C TYR A 49 9.22 -15.88 -21.98
N ASP A 50 8.31 -16.81 -21.68
CA ASP A 50 7.03 -16.91 -22.41
C ASP A 50 6.14 -15.69 -22.13
N TYR A 51 6.13 -15.20 -20.89
CA TYR A 51 5.46 -13.95 -20.54
C TYR A 51 6.05 -12.77 -21.33
N THR A 52 7.38 -12.61 -21.33
CA THR A 52 8.08 -11.52 -22.01
C THR A 52 7.81 -11.55 -23.52
N ALA A 53 7.90 -12.72 -24.15
CA ALA A 53 7.57 -12.89 -25.57
C ALA A 53 6.10 -12.53 -25.87
N ALA A 54 5.16 -12.97 -25.03
CA ALA A 54 3.75 -12.64 -25.19
C ALA A 54 3.49 -11.14 -24.99
N PHE A 55 4.13 -10.51 -24.01
CA PHE A 55 4.04 -9.08 -23.74
C PHE A 55 4.52 -8.26 -24.94
N LEU A 56 5.71 -8.56 -25.47
CA LEU A 56 6.26 -7.89 -26.67
C LEU A 56 5.34 -8.06 -27.88
N GLY A 57 4.84 -9.27 -28.12
CA GLY A 57 3.93 -9.54 -29.24
C GLY A 57 2.61 -8.78 -29.12
N TRP A 58 1.98 -8.79 -27.94
CA TRP A 58 0.71 -8.11 -27.72
C TRP A 58 0.86 -6.59 -27.75
N THR A 59 1.87 -6.04 -27.08
CA THR A 59 2.10 -4.59 -27.07
C THR A 59 2.38 -4.06 -28.48
N THR A 60 3.14 -4.80 -29.31
CA THR A 60 3.36 -4.45 -30.72
C THR A 60 2.03 -4.37 -31.50
N ILE A 61 1.22 -5.42 -31.42
CA ILE A 61 -0.04 -5.51 -32.18
C ILE A 61 -1.04 -4.44 -31.71
N LEU A 62 -1.20 -4.27 -30.39
CA LEU A 62 -2.15 -3.32 -29.80
C LEU A 62 -1.74 -1.87 -30.07
N THR A 63 -0.45 -1.55 -29.93
CA THR A 63 0.09 -0.21 -30.22
C THR A 63 -0.18 0.17 -31.66
N ASN A 64 0.08 -0.73 -32.62
CA ASN A 64 -0.16 -0.47 -34.04
C ASN A 64 -1.66 -0.37 -34.38
N ASN A 65 -2.48 -1.32 -33.92
CA ASN A 65 -3.89 -1.36 -34.26
C ASN A 65 -4.68 -0.16 -33.72
N LEU A 66 -4.27 0.36 -32.55
CA LEU A 66 -4.97 1.44 -31.87
C LEU A 66 -4.23 2.78 -31.96
N SER A 67 -3.08 2.82 -32.64
CA SER A 67 -2.20 3.99 -32.70
C SER A 67 -1.87 4.56 -31.31
N LEU A 68 -1.53 3.66 -30.37
CA LEU A 68 -1.21 4.06 -29.00
C LEU A 68 0.13 4.82 -28.98
N PRO A 69 0.28 5.84 -28.12
CA PRO A 69 1.59 6.38 -27.78
C PRO A 69 2.55 5.33 -27.20
N SER A 70 3.85 5.61 -27.30
CA SER A 70 4.90 4.86 -26.60
C SER A 70 4.75 4.96 -25.08
N HIS A 71 5.32 4.01 -24.34
CA HIS A 71 5.32 3.98 -22.86
C HIS A 71 3.91 4.02 -22.26
N LYS A 72 3.14 2.96 -22.49
CA LYS A 72 1.72 2.89 -22.13
C LYS A 72 1.27 1.58 -21.53
N PHE A 73 2.21 0.68 -21.26
CA PHE A 73 1.92 -0.61 -20.68
C PHE A 73 2.63 -0.78 -19.34
N GLN A 74 1.92 -1.39 -18.40
CA GLN A 74 2.48 -1.89 -17.16
C GLN A 74 3.00 -3.30 -17.39
N ALA A 75 4.31 -3.50 -17.16
CA ALA A 75 4.96 -4.80 -17.27
C ALA A 75 5.11 -5.46 -15.90
N GLY A 76 5.00 -6.78 -15.85
CA GLY A 76 4.95 -7.57 -14.63
C GLY A 76 3.52 -7.82 -14.15
N GLY A 77 3.22 -7.39 -12.94
CA GLY A 77 1.99 -7.75 -12.20
C GLY A 77 2.10 -9.15 -11.57
N PHE A 78 3.30 -9.58 -11.19
CA PHE A 78 3.57 -10.87 -10.56
C PHE A 78 3.29 -10.82 -9.06
N VAL A 79 2.79 -11.93 -8.48
CA VAL A 79 2.36 -11.98 -7.06
C VAL A 79 3.22 -12.85 -6.17
N ILE A 80 3.96 -13.80 -6.73
CA ILE A 80 4.83 -14.65 -5.93
C ILE A 80 6.01 -13.81 -5.45
N ASP A 81 6.25 -13.87 -4.14
CA ASP A 81 7.24 -13.04 -3.49
C ASP A 81 8.68 -13.41 -3.93
N PRO A 82 9.54 -12.43 -4.24
CA PRO A 82 10.97 -12.66 -4.41
C PRO A 82 11.62 -13.10 -3.06
N PRO A 83 12.77 -13.81 -3.08
CA PRO A 83 13.55 -14.21 -4.26
C PRO A 83 13.11 -15.56 -4.86
N SER A 84 12.09 -16.21 -4.31
CA SER A 84 11.59 -17.52 -4.77
C SER A 84 10.61 -17.43 -5.94
N ALA A 85 10.28 -16.22 -6.39
CA ALA A 85 9.35 -16.00 -7.49
C ALA A 85 9.83 -16.65 -8.79
N PRO A 86 8.94 -17.32 -9.56
CA PRO A 86 9.28 -17.89 -10.85
C PRO A 86 9.36 -16.83 -11.97
N MET A 87 8.88 -15.62 -11.71
CA MET A 87 8.96 -14.46 -12.61
C MET A 87 9.14 -13.19 -11.79
N THR A 88 10.11 -12.36 -12.16
CA THR A 88 10.39 -11.08 -11.50
C THR A 88 10.61 -9.96 -12.51
N THR A 89 10.62 -8.72 -12.02
CA THR A 89 11.05 -7.56 -12.81
C THR A 89 12.48 -7.73 -13.33
N VAL A 90 13.39 -8.32 -12.54
CA VAL A 90 14.76 -8.61 -12.97
C VAL A 90 14.75 -9.56 -14.18
N ASP A 91 13.95 -10.62 -14.12
CA ASP A 91 13.90 -11.62 -15.21
C ASP A 91 13.44 -10.99 -16.52
N ILE A 92 12.29 -10.30 -16.52
CA ILE A 92 11.73 -9.73 -17.75
C ILE A 92 12.60 -8.60 -18.32
N VAL A 93 13.31 -7.85 -17.47
CA VAL A 93 14.31 -6.87 -17.91
C VAL A 93 15.46 -7.57 -18.64
N ASN A 94 16.01 -8.64 -18.05
CA ASN A 94 17.10 -9.42 -18.67
C ASN A 94 16.67 -10.13 -19.96
N GLU A 95 15.39 -10.48 -20.07
CA GLU A 95 14.78 -11.09 -21.26
C GLU A 95 14.42 -10.10 -22.37
N GLY A 96 14.61 -8.79 -22.13
CA GLY A 96 14.46 -7.76 -23.15
C GLY A 96 13.01 -7.23 -23.32
N VAL A 97 12.23 -7.17 -22.24
CA VAL A 97 10.85 -6.63 -22.26
C VAL A 97 10.74 -5.18 -22.78
N GLU A 98 11.83 -4.41 -22.75
CA GLU A 98 11.92 -3.06 -23.34
C GLU A 98 11.92 -3.03 -24.88
N GLY A 99 12.03 -4.19 -25.55
CA GLY A 99 12.28 -4.27 -27.00
C GLY A 99 11.26 -3.56 -27.90
N THR A 100 10.07 -3.23 -27.41
CA THR A 100 9.03 -2.49 -28.15
C THR A 100 8.89 -1.02 -27.73
N GLY A 101 9.58 -0.55 -26.69
CA GLY A 101 9.37 0.78 -26.10
C GLY A 101 7.97 0.99 -25.51
N ALA A 102 7.27 -0.10 -25.21
CA ALA A 102 5.89 -0.06 -24.74
C ALA A 102 5.76 0.15 -23.22
N VAL A 103 6.81 -0.15 -22.45
CA VAL A 103 6.77 -0.11 -20.98
C VAL A 103 6.73 1.34 -20.48
N GLU A 104 5.73 1.65 -19.66
CA GLU A 104 5.61 2.89 -18.87
C GLU A 104 6.12 2.67 -17.43
N VAL A 105 5.84 1.49 -16.90
CA VAL A 105 6.02 1.19 -15.49
C VAL A 105 6.17 -0.31 -15.27
N TYR A 106 7.00 -0.68 -14.30
CA TYR A 106 7.10 -2.04 -13.79
C TYR A 106 6.25 -2.22 -12.53
N ALA A 107 5.56 -3.35 -12.43
CA ALA A 107 4.75 -3.69 -11.27
C ALA A 107 5.02 -5.11 -10.75
N GLN A 108 4.89 -5.26 -9.44
CA GLN A 108 4.61 -6.55 -8.78
C GLN A 108 3.58 -6.33 -7.68
N HIS A 109 3.02 -7.42 -7.18
CA HIS A 109 2.08 -7.43 -6.07
C HIS A 109 2.80 -7.83 -4.78
N THR A 110 2.26 -7.43 -3.63
CA THR A 110 2.82 -7.83 -2.33
C THR A 110 1.71 -8.16 -1.34
N TYR A 111 1.75 -9.35 -0.76
CA TYR A 111 0.91 -9.73 0.37
C TYR A 111 1.75 -10.52 1.34
N GLN A 112 2.06 -9.99 2.52
CA GLN A 112 2.97 -10.66 3.46
C GLN A 112 2.41 -11.96 4.02
N TYR A 113 1.10 -12.01 4.22
CA TYR A 113 0.38 -13.17 4.73
C TYR A 113 -0.71 -13.63 3.75
N SER A 114 -1.31 -14.78 4.01
CA SER A 114 -2.37 -15.35 3.16
C SER A 114 -3.32 -16.21 3.99
N THR A 115 -4.63 -16.10 3.77
CA THR A 115 -5.60 -17.06 4.32
C THR A 115 -5.76 -18.33 3.49
N CYS A 116 -5.25 -18.35 2.25
CA CYS A 116 -5.23 -19.54 1.39
C CYS A 116 -4.06 -20.49 1.68
N ASP A 117 -3.03 -20.01 2.40
CA ASP A 117 -1.89 -20.82 2.82
C ASP A 117 -1.99 -21.10 4.33
N PRO A 118 -2.12 -22.36 4.78
CA PRO A 118 -2.30 -22.68 6.20
C PRO A 118 -1.17 -22.17 7.11
N VAL A 119 0.08 -22.19 6.64
CA VAL A 119 1.25 -21.78 7.45
C VAL A 119 1.24 -20.27 7.62
N ARG A 120 1.04 -19.53 6.53
CA ARG A 120 0.95 -18.07 6.53
C ARG A 120 -0.30 -17.58 7.25
N ASN A 121 -1.41 -18.31 7.16
CA ASN A 121 -2.64 -17.99 7.88
C ASN A 121 -2.47 -18.13 9.40
N ALA A 122 -1.77 -19.17 9.86
CA ALA A 122 -1.53 -19.38 11.28
C ALA A 122 -0.76 -18.22 11.94
N ILE A 123 0.15 -17.59 11.18
CA ILE A 123 0.95 -16.45 11.64
C ILE A 123 0.38 -15.08 11.24
N ALA A 124 -0.71 -15.02 10.48
CA ALA A 124 -1.42 -13.78 10.15
C ALA A 124 -2.15 -13.25 11.40
N THR A 125 -1.42 -12.64 12.32
CA THR A 125 -1.93 -12.09 13.58
C THR A 125 -1.54 -10.64 13.71
N LEU A 126 -2.30 -9.86 14.47
CA LEU A 126 -2.01 -8.44 14.65
C LEU A 126 -0.58 -8.15 15.17
N PRO A 127 -0.02 -8.88 16.15
CA PRO A 127 1.36 -8.66 16.59
C PRO A 127 2.41 -8.95 15.52
N ASN A 128 2.17 -9.90 14.61
CA ASN A 128 3.10 -10.19 13.52
C ASN A 128 2.98 -9.15 12.40
N LEU A 129 1.75 -8.72 12.11
CA LEU A 129 1.43 -7.76 11.08
C LEU A 129 1.94 -6.37 11.45
N ILE A 130 1.63 -5.89 12.66
CA ILE A 130 2.00 -4.57 13.17
C ILE A 130 3.38 -4.66 13.81
N ASN A 131 4.39 -4.96 13.00
CA ASN A 131 5.77 -5.06 13.45
C ASN A 131 6.71 -4.48 12.38
N HIS A 132 7.45 -3.44 12.75
CA HIS A 132 8.27 -2.67 11.80
C HIS A 132 9.38 -3.54 11.19
N GLN A 133 10.00 -4.43 11.97
CA GLN A 133 11.04 -5.32 11.45
C GLN A 133 10.47 -6.30 10.44
N ASN A 134 9.28 -6.87 10.68
CA ASN A 134 8.61 -7.78 9.74
C ASN A 134 8.22 -7.06 8.45
N ILE A 135 7.69 -5.84 8.54
CA ILE A 135 7.28 -5.04 7.37
C ILE A 135 8.51 -4.70 6.53
N THR A 136 9.56 -4.18 7.15
CA THR A 136 10.78 -3.75 6.45
C THR A 136 11.54 -4.92 5.86
N ALA A 137 11.70 -6.03 6.58
CA ALA A 137 12.35 -7.23 6.08
C ALA A 137 11.60 -7.83 4.88
N TYR A 138 10.27 -7.76 4.87
CA TYR A 138 9.46 -8.23 3.75
C TYR A 138 9.58 -7.31 2.53
N LEU A 139 9.39 -5.99 2.69
CA LEU A 139 9.51 -5.06 1.57
C LEU A 139 10.93 -4.97 0.98
N ASP A 140 11.96 -5.27 1.76
CA ASP A 140 13.35 -5.34 1.29
C ASP A 140 13.57 -6.37 0.18
N LEU A 141 12.70 -7.39 0.08
CA LEU A 141 12.75 -8.40 -0.99
C LEU A 141 12.54 -7.79 -2.38
N TRP A 142 11.94 -6.59 -2.47
CA TRP A 142 11.73 -5.86 -3.73
C TRP A 142 12.87 -4.92 -4.12
N LYS A 143 13.90 -4.73 -3.29
CA LYS A 143 15.06 -3.86 -3.63
C LYS A 143 15.68 -4.19 -5.00
N PRO A 144 15.93 -5.47 -5.36
CA PRO A 144 16.47 -5.79 -6.68
C PRO A 144 15.49 -5.47 -7.82
N GLN A 145 14.19 -5.54 -7.56
CA GLN A 145 13.14 -5.36 -8.57
C GLN A 145 12.97 -3.87 -8.88
N ILE A 146 13.02 -3.05 -7.82
CA ILE A 146 13.09 -1.59 -7.91
C ILE A 146 14.34 -1.17 -8.68
N ALA A 147 15.51 -1.75 -8.37
CA ALA A 147 16.76 -1.43 -9.06
C ALA A 147 16.70 -1.82 -10.55
N ALA A 148 16.13 -2.98 -10.89
CA ALA A 148 15.96 -3.41 -12.28
C ALA A 148 15.07 -2.44 -13.08
N ALA A 149 13.91 -2.05 -12.55
CA ALA A 149 13.05 -1.05 -13.18
C ALA A 149 13.77 0.28 -13.42
N ARG A 150 14.49 0.77 -12.39
CA ARG A 150 15.24 2.03 -12.47
C ARG A 150 16.40 1.97 -13.45
N SER A 151 17.03 0.81 -13.63
CA SER A 151 18.10 0.62 -14.63
C SER A 151 17.62 0.86 -16.07
N GLN A 152 16.31 0.67 -16.32
CA GLN A 152 15.66 0.94 -17.60
C GLN A 152 15.08 2.37 -17.68
N GLY A 153 15.28 3.20 -16.66
CA GLY A 153 14.74 4.56 -16.60
C GLY A 153 13.27 4.64 -16.17
N HIS A 154 12.67 3.54 -15.73
CA HIS A 154 11.23 3.46 -15.41
C HIS A 154 10.94 3.44 -13.91
N GLU A 155 9.71 3.78 -13.57
CA GLU A 155 9.20 3.64 -12.20
C GLU A 155 8.92 2.17 -11.86
N PHE A 156 9.14 1.81 -10.58
CA PHE A 156 8.58 0.61 -9.98
C PHE A 156 7.36 0.98 -9.14
N VAL A 157 6.27 0.25 -9.28
CA VAL A 157 5.06 0.36 -8.46
C VAL A 157 4.69 -0.98 -7.86
N VAL A 158 3.96 -0.95 -6.77
CA VAL A 158 3.26 -2.14 -6.28
C VAL A 158 1.84 -2.08 -6.83
N GLY A 159 1.60 -2.86 -7.89
CA GLY A 159 0.35 -2.86 -8.69
C GLY A 159 -0.88 -3.30 -7.90
N GLU A 160 -0.66 -4.10 -6.87
CA GLU A 160 -1.67 -4.59 -5.95
C GLU A 160 -1.00 -4.93 -4.63
N TYR A 161 -1.58 -4.53 -3.50
CA TYR A 161 -1.12 -5.02 -2.19
C TYR A 161 -2.22 -5.05 -1.15
N SER A 162 -2.01 -5.88 -0.13
CA SER A 162 -2.61 -5.73 1.20
C SER A 162 -1.80 -6.58 2.18
N SER A 163 -2.24 -6.66 3.42
CA SER A 163 -1.47 -7.34 4.48
C SER A 163 -1.66 -8.86 4.44
N VAL A 164 -2.88 -9.32 4.18
CA VAL A 164 -3.24 -10.74 4.08
C VAL A 164 -4.01 -10.97 2.78
N SER A 165 -3.48 -11.81 1.89
CA SER A 165 -4.17 -12.15 0.63
C SER A 165 -5.38 -13.05 0.88
N CYS A 166 -6.11 -13.34 -0.20
CA CYS A 166 -7.33 -14.13 -0.17
C CYS A 166 -8.42 -13.52 0.74
N SER A 167 -8.84 -12.32 0.36
CA SER A 167 -9.89 -11.52 1.01
C SER A 167 -9.60 -11.03 2.44
N GLY A 168 -8.35 -11.13 2.90
CA GLY A 168 -7.97 -10.70 4.23
C GLY A 168 -8.41 -11.67 5.33
N LYS A 169 -8.21 -11.25 6.58
CA LYS A 169 -8.51 -12.07 7.77
C LYS A 169 -9.34 -11.28 8.77
N GLU A 170 -10.48 -11.84 9.16
CA GLU A 170 -11.36 -11.27 10.16
C GLU A 170 -10.63 -11.05 11.48
N ASN A 171 -10.93 -9.93 12.14
CA ASN A 171 -10.29 -9.45 13.37
C ASN A 171 -8.78 -9.21 13.24
N VAL A 172 -8.28 -9.11 12.00
CA VAL A 172 -6.90 -8.72 11.71
C VAL A 172 -6.91 -7.58 10.70
N THR A 173 -7.35 -7.83 9.47
CA THR A 173 -7.24 -6.84 8.39
C THR A 173 -8.40 -5.83 8.36
N ASN A 174 -9.47 -6.07 9.12
CA ASN A 174 -10.60 -5.15 9.29
C ASN A 174 -10.52 -4.32 10.59
N THR A 175 -9.31 -4.17 11.15
CA THR A 175 -9.08 -3.49 12.44
C THR A 175 -8.28 -2.19 12.27
N PHE A 176 -8.19 -1.37 13.31
CA PHE A 176 -7.28 -0.23 13.36
C PHE A 176 -5.80 -0.63 13.21
N GLY A 177 -5.44 -1.86 13.57
CA GLY A 177 -4.10 -2.40 13.35
C GLY A 177 -3.69 -2.41 11.88
N GLN A 178 -4.64 -2.64 10.98
CA GLN A 178 -4.44 -2.49 9.55
C GLN A 178 -4.07 -1.04 9.18
N ALA A 179 -4.58 -0.04 9.89
CA ALA A 179 -4.24 1.37 9.64
C ALA A 179 -2.75 1.64 9.89
N LEU A 180 -2.21 1.14 11.01
CA LEU A 180 -0.79 1.28 11.34
C LEU A 180 0.09 0.50 10.35
N TRP A 181 -0.31 -0.72 9.99
CA TRP A 181 0.38 -1.51 8.97
C TRP A 181 0.40 -0.80 7.61
N LEU A 182 -0.72 -0.23 7.18
CA LEU A 182 -0.79 0.53 5.93
C LEU A 182 0.12 1.74 5.96
N ALA A 183 0.08 2.53 7.04
CA ALA A 183 0.93 3.71 7.18
C ALA A 183 2.42 3.34 7.11
N ASP A 184 2.84 2.32 7.85
CA ASP A 184 4.25 1.89 7.88
C ASP A 184 4.69 1.31 6.53
N THR A 185 3.88 0.44 5.94
CA THR A 185 4.14 -0.18 4.63
C THR A 185 4.26 0.86 3.52
N ILE A 186 3.37 1.86 3.48
CA ILE A 186 3.40 2.91 2.44
C ILE A 186 4.61 3.82 2.63
N LEU A 187 4.88 4.28 3.85
CA LEU A 187 6.00 5.18 4.13
C LEU A 187 7.34 4.48 3.91
N TYR A 188 7.47 3.20 4.29
CA TYR A 188 8.67 2.41 4.01
C TYR A 188 8.83 2.12 2.52
N GLY A 189 7.75 1.74 1.83
CA GLY A 189 7.77 1.54 0.38
C GLY A 189 8.26 2.78 -0.37
N ALA A 190 7.79 3.96 0.04
CA ALA A 190 8.28 5.23 -0.49
C ALA A 190 9.79 5.44 -0.20
N ALA A 191 10.28 5.09 0.99
CA ALA A 191 11.71 5.15 1.33
C ALA A 191 12.58 4.22 0.46
N LEU A 192 12.01 3.13 -0.07
CA LEU A 192 12.66 2.23 -1.02
C LEU A 192 12.60 2.70 -2.49
N ASN A 193 11.99 3.85 -2.79
CA ASN A 193 11.69 4.35 -4.14
C ASN A 193 10.60 3.57 -4.91
N ILE A 194 9.68 2.92 -4.20
CA ILE A 194 8.39 2.50 -4.79
C ILE A 194 7.57 3.76 -5.07
N SER A 195 7.17 3.94 -6.32
CA SER A 195 6.58 5.22 -6.76
C SER A 195 5.11 5.33 -6.38
N ARG A 196 4.39 4.20 -6.41
CA ARG A 196 2.96 4.08 -6.06
C ARG A 196 2.69 2.68 -5.52
N MET A 197 1.75 2.58 -4.61
CA MET A 197 1.23 1.30 -4.11
C MET A 197 -0.29 1.36 -4.20
N TYR A 198 -0.92 0.36 -4.81
CA TYR A 198 -2.38 0.32 -5.01
C TYR A 198 -3.00 -0.72 -4.07
N LEU A 199 -3.64 -0.25 -2.99
CA LEU A 199 -4.25 -1.15 -2.00
C LEU A 199 -5.43 -1.86 -2.67
N HIS A 200 -5.40 -3.18 -2.68
CA HIS A 200 -6.45 -3.96 -3.28
C HIS A 200 -7.78 -3.68 -2.58
N GLN A 201 -8.84 -3.54 -3.38
CA GLN A 201 -10.21 -3.34 -2.94
C GLN A 201 -11.08 -4.30 -3.73
N GLY A 202 -12.13 -4.83 -3.12
CA GLY A 202 -13.18 -5.46 -3.88
C GLY A 202 -13.72 -6.74 -3.26
N ALA A 203 -14.28 -7.58 -4.12
CA ALA A 203 -15.11 -8.66 -3.63
C ALA A 203 -14.29 -9.72 -2.88
N THR A 204 -14.90 -10.37 -1.88
CA THR A 204 -14.35 -11.64 -1.35
C THR A 204 -14.19 -12.62 -2.51
N LEU A 205 -13.15 -13.44 -2.48
CA LEU A 205 -12.91 -14.44 -3.53
C LEU A 205 -14.06 -15.44 -3.60
N VAL A 206 -14.51 -15.73 -4.83
CA VAL A 206 -15.61 -16.68 -5.11
C VAL A 206 -15.34 -18.07 -4.52
N PHE A 207 -14.09 -18.52 -4.46
CA PHE A 207 -13.73 -19.80 -3.85
C PHE A 207 -13.84 -19.84 -2.32
N GLN A 208 -14.00 -18.68 -1.67
CA GLN A 208 -14.22 -18.55 -0.23
C GLN A 208 -15.70 -18.29 0.11
N SER A 209 -16.62 -18.39 -0.86
CA SER A 209 -18.05 -18.22 -0.63
C SER A 209 -18.89 -19.08 -1.58
N SER A 210 -19.74 -19.94 -1.02
CA SER A 210 -20.68 -20.78 -1.76
C SER A 210 -21.91 -20.02 -2.31
N VAL A 211 -22.04 -18.72 -2.01
CA VAL A 211 -23.21 -17.88 -2.36
C VAL A 211 -22.85 -16.62 -3.13
N GLN A 212 -21.57 -16.38 -3.42
CA GLN A 212 -21.10 -15.08 -3.92
C GLN A 212 -21.35 -14.80 -5.39
N ALA A 213 -21.75 -15.79 -6.18
CA ALA A 213 -21.90 -15.60 -7.62
C ALA A 213 -22.82 -14.42 -7.99
N ASN A 214 -23.65 -13.90 -7.06
CA ASN A 214 -24.49 -12.72 -7.27
C ASN A 214 -24.74 -11.84 -6.03
N THR A 215 -23.92 -11.93 -4.96
CA THR A 215 -24.10 -11.11 -3.75
C THR A 215 -22.87 -10.26 -3.47
N PRO A 216 -23.00 -8.93 -3.29
CA PRO A 216 -21.87 -8.09 -2.90
C PRO A 216 -21.27 -8.59 -1.58
N GLY A 217 -20.00 -8.94 -1.59
CA GLY A 217 -19.24 -9.24 -0.38
C GLY A 217 -17.87 -8.63 -0.52
N PHE A 218 -17.42 -7.84 0.45
CA PHE A 218 -16.17 -7.08 0.41
C PHE A 218 -15.06 -7.80 1.17
N SER A 219 -13.82 -7.64 0.75
CA SER A 219 -12.66 -8.18 1.46
C SER A 219 -12.47 -7.48 2.80
N TRP A 220 -11.92 -8.18 3.79
CA TRP A 220 -11.74 -7.66 5.15
C TRP A 220 -10.80 -6.45 5.21
N TYR A 221 -9.91 -6.30 4.22
CA TYR A 221 -8.96 -5.19 4.15
C TYR A 221 -9.48 -3.97 3.39
N ASP A 222 -10.71 -4.00 2.84
CA ASP A 222 -11.24 -2.91 2.05
C ASP A 222 -11.28 -1.61 2.89
N LEU A 223 -10.97 -0.47 2.26
CA LEU A 223 -10.98 0.84 2.91
C LEU A 223 -12.40 1.37 3.12
N TRP A 224 -13.35 0.92 2.31
CA TRP A 224 -14.76 1.29 2.42
C TRP A 224 -15.68 0.20 1.89
N TYR A 225 -16.85 0.12 2.52
CA TYR A 225 -17.95 -0.77 2.21
C TYR A 225 -19.09 0.11 1.68
N PRO A 226 -19.21 0.31 0.35
CA PRO A 226 -20.04 1.36 -0.23
C PRO A 226 -21.54 1.10 -0.18
N ILE A 227 -21.96 -0.14 0.09
CA ILE A 227 -23.36 -0.53 0.19
C ILE A 227 -23.56 -1.44 1.40
N PRO A 228 -24.80 -1.52 1.93
CA PRO A 228 -25.09 -2.45 3.01
C PRO A 228 -24.86 -3.91 2.60
N THR A 229 -24.34 -4.72 3.52
CA THR A 229 -24.17 -6.16 3.34
C THR A 229 -24.42 -6.89 4.66
N ASP A 230 -24.74 -8.18 4.60
CA ASP A 230 -24.92 -8.99 5.81
C ASP A 230 -23.66 -9.04 6.68
N ARG A 231 -22.46 -8.99 6.06
CA ARG A 231 -21.17 -9.04 6.76
C ARG A 231 -20.81 -7.71 7.44
N TYR A 232 -21.02 -6.58 6.76
CA TYR A 232 -20.52 -5.28 7.22
C TYR A 232 -21.60 -4.33 7.74
N GLY A 233 -22.87 -4.72 7.67
CA GLY A 233 -23.99 -3.86 8.06
C GLY A 233 -24.13 -2.70 7.07
N SER A 234 -24.39 -1.50 7.57
CA SER A 234 -24.54 -0.28 6.76
C SER A 234 -23.26 0.10 6.01
N ALA A 235 -23.41 0.87 4.93
CA ALA A 235 -22.28 1.42 4.20
C ALA A 235 -21.39 2.25 5.12
N ARG A 236 -20.08 2.00 5.10
CA ARG A 236 -19.12 2.66 5.99
C ARG A 236 -17.68 2.58 5.49
N ALA A 237 -16.81 3.48 5.93
CA ALA A 237 -15.37 3.33 5.84
C ALA A 237 -14.86 2.30 6.85
N SER A 238 -13.73 1.68 6.54
CA SER A 238 -12.99 0.81 7.46
C SER A 238 -12.22 1.64 8.50
N PRO A 239 -11.97 1.10 9.71
CA PRO A 239 -11.06 1.73 10.68
C PRO A 239 -9.66 2.00 10.11
N SER A 240 -9.27 1.32 9.03
CA SER A 240 -7.99 1.51 8.34
C SER A 240 -7.93 2.77 7.46
N PHE A 241 -9.06 3.41 7.17
CA PHE A 241 -9.13 4.60 6.31
C PHE A 241 -8.27 5.76 6.80
N VAL A 242 -8.16 5.95 8.11
CA VAL A 242 -7.38 7.04 8.72
C VAL A 242 -5.88 6.97 8.39
N ALA A 243 -5.36 5.81 7.99
CA ALA A 243 -3.98 5.68 7.50
C ALA A 243 -3.72 6.55 6.26
N TYR A 244 -4.69 6.62 5.35
CA TYR A 244 -4.56 7.42 4.14
C TYR A 244 -4.61 8.92 4.44
N LEU A 245 -5.31 9.35 5.48
CA LEU A 245 -5.29 10.75 5.93
C LEU A 245 -3.92 11.13 6.50
N LEU A 246 -3.34 10.26 7.34
CA LEU A 246 -1.98 10.44 7.85
C LEU A 246 -0.96 10.52 6.71
N VAL A 247 -0.97 9.55 5.79
CA VAL A 247 -0.04 9.52 4.66
C VAL A 247 -0.21 10.74 3.76
N THR A 248 -1.45 11.15 3.48
CA THR A 248 -1.73 12.33 2.64
C THR A 248 -1.17 13.61 3.26
N GLU A 249 -1.39 13.83 4.56
CA GLU A 249 -0.83 15.01 5.24
C GLU A 249 0.70 14.93 5.43
N ALA A 250 1.26 13.73 5.57
CA ALA A 250 2.70 13.53 5.63
C ALA A 250 3.39 13.91 4.30
N VAL A 251 2.84 13.46 3.17
CA VAL A 251 3.36 13.80 1.83
C VAL A 251 3.09 15.27 1.50
N GLY A 252 1.93 15.81 1.85
CA GLY A 252 1.54 17.19 1.55
C GLY A 252 1.27 17.45 0.06
N SER A 253 0.93 18.69 -0.26
CA SER A 253 0.45 19.10 -1.61
C SER A 253 1.51 19.73 -2.51
N SER A 254 2.75 19.94 -2.02
CA SER A 254 3.78 20.68 -2.76
C SER A 254 4.33 19.94 -3.98
N GLN A 255 4.18 18.61 -4.02
CA GLN A 255 4.83 17.68 -4.95
C GLN A 255 6.38 17.71 -4.88
N GLN A 256 6.94 18.37 -3.87
CA GLN A 256 8.39 18.50 -3.66
C GLN A 256 8.89 17.68 -2.47
N SER A 257 7.99 17.00 -1.77
CA SER A 257 8.33 16.22 -0.59
C SER A 257 9.30 15.09 -0.90
N ARG A 258 10.24 14.86 0.02
CA ARG A 258 11.18 13.75 0.04
C ARG A 258 11.14 13.12 1.42
N LEU A 259 11.10 11.80 1.48
CA LEU A 259 10.93 11.05 2.71
C LEU A 259 12.17 10.19 2.96
N ALA A 260 12.54 10.05 4.23
CA ALA A 260 13.51 9.05 4.68
C ALA A 260 13.04 8.36 5.97
N LEU A 261 13.28 7.05 6.06
CA LEU A 261 13.25 6.34 7.32
C LEU A 261 14.42 6.82 8.19
N LEU A 262 14.14 7.22 9.42
CA LEU A 262 15.17 7.53 10.42
C LEU A 262 15.72 6.23 11.02
N PRO A 263 17.00 6.21 11.45
CA PRO A 263 17.57 5.04 12.10
C PRO A 263 16.72 4.57 13.29
N PRO A 264 16.57 3.26 13.51
CA PRO A 264 15.82 2.74 14.63
C PRO A 264 16.47 3.19 15.95
N LEU A 265 15.63 3.52 16.92
CA LEU A 265 16.03 3.87 18.27
C LEU A 265 16.02 2.58 19.12
N PRO A 266 17.17 2.05 19.57
CA PRO A 266 17.22 0.78 20.31
C PRO A 266 16.35 0.75 21.57
N GLU A 267 16.16 1.91 22.20
CA GLU A 267 15.31 2.10 23.36
C GLU A 267 13.80 2.16 23.05
N LEU A 268 13.43 2.30 21.78
CA LEU A 268 12.06 2.33 21.27
C LEU A 268 11.90 1.36 20.07
N PRO A 269 12.06 0.04 20.27
CA PRO A 269 12.15 -0.94 19.19
C PRO A 269 10.88 -1.08 18.35
N ASP A 270 9.73 -0.66 18.89
CA ASP A 270 8.43 -0.69 18.21
C ASP A 270 8.09 0.65 17.51
N LEU A 271 8.96 1.65 17.57
CA LEU A 271 8.72 2.97 16.98
C LEU A 271 9.38 3.07 15.59
N ALA A 272 8.56 3.24 14.56
CA ALA A 272 9.01 3.66 13.24
C ALA A 272 8.93 5.18 13.11
N ALA A 273 9.95 5.80 12.52
CA ALA A 273 10.03 7.25 12.38
C ALA A 273 10.43 7.65 10.96
N TYR A 274 9.58 8.43 10.30
CA TYR A 274 9.78 8.89 8.92
C TYR A 274 9.85 10.42 8.88
N ALA A 275 11.00 10.94 8.47
CA ALA A 275 11.19 12.36 8.27
C ALA A 275 10.82 12.76 6.84
N VAL A 276 10.02 13.82 6.71
CA VAL A 276 9.61 14.37 5.41
C VAL A 276 10.14 15.78 5.26
N TRP A 277 11.02 15.98 4.28
CA TRP A 277 11.50 17.28 3.84
C TRP A 277 10.61 17.80 2.73
N ASP A 278 10.14 19.03 2.89
CA ASP A 278 9.29 19.71 1.92
C ASP A 278 9.81 21.15 1.80
N PRO A 279 10.66 21.45 0.79
CA PRO A 279 11.31 22.76 0.67
C PRO A 279 10.34 23.91 0.43
N ALA A 280 9.10 23.63 0.03
CA ALA A 280 8.04 24.62 -0.07
C ALA A 280 7.44 25.01 1.30
N VAL A 281 7.69 24.21 2.34
CA VAL A 281 7.15 24.40 3.70
C VAL A 281 8.24 24.78 4.69
N ARG A 282 9.40 24.11 4.63
CA ARG A 282 10.52 24.34 5.54
C ARG A 282 11.85 24.23 4.82
N ALA A 283 12.76 25.15 5.08
CA ALA A 283 14.09 25.11 4.49
C ALA A 283 14.83 23.82 4.95
N PRO A 284 15.44 23.04 4.03
CA PRO A 284 16.00 21.73 4.38
C PRO A 284 17.06 21.75 5.49
N HIS A 285 17.79 22.86 5.65
CA HIS A 285 18.82 23.02 6.68
C HIS A 285 18.24 23.20 8.10
N ASP A 286 16.97 23.60 8.22
CA ASP A 286 16.28 23.73 9.51
C ASP A 286 15.72 22.39 10.01
N GLY A 287 15.76 21.34 9.17
CA GLY A 287 15.23 20.02 9.47
C GLY A 287 14.03 19.65 8.60
N PRO A 288 13.34 18.54 8.93
CA PRO A 288 12.18 18.10 8.17
C PRO A 288 10.99 19.04 8.36
N ALA A 289 10.14 19.16 7.35
CA ALA A 289 8.87 19.89 7.45
C ALA A 289 7.85 19.11 8.29
N ARG A 290 7.91 17.77 8.22
CA ARG A 290 7.02 16.87 8.96
C ARG A 290 7.75 15.63 9.45
N LEU A 291 7.27 15.05 10.54
CA LEU A 291 7.76 13.77 11.06
C LEU A 291 6.58 12.87 11.39
N ALA A 292 6.49 11.72 10.72
CA ALA A 292 5.54 10.67 11.04
C ALA A 292 6.19 9.68 12.03
N LEU A 293 5.56 9.50 13.18
CA LEU A 293 5.96 8.57 14.23
C LEU A 293 4.88 7.50 14.36
N LEU A 294 5.20 6.24 14.10
CA LEU A 294 4.26 5.12 14.21
C LEU A 294 4.73 4.22 15.35
N ASN A 295 3.95 4.16 16.44
CA ASN A 295 4.24 3.28 17.55
C ASN A 295 3.45 1.98 17.40
N LEU A 296 4.18 0.94 17.02
CA LEU A 296 3.64 -0.38 16.70
C LEU A 296 3.53 -1.29 17.94
N ALA A 297 3.83 -0.79 19.13
CA ALA A 297 3.69 -1.54 20.37
C ALA A 297 2.23 -1.96 20.57
N VAL A 298 2.03 -3.24 20.91
CA VAL A 298 0.70 -3.86 21.01
C VAL A 298 -0.07 -3.29 22.20
N ARG A 299 -1.07 -2.46 21.91
CA ARG A 299 -2.15 -2.05 22.84
C ARG A 299 -3.52 -2.42 22.29
N ASN A 300 -4.22 -3.31 22.99
CA ASN A 300 -5.56 -3.77 22.63
C ASN A 300 -6.66 -2.96 23.35
N VAL A 301 -7.91 -3.12 22.94
CA VAL A 301 -9.08 -2.49 23.58
C VAL A 301 -9.18 -2.87 25.06
N SER A 302 -8.77 -4.09 25.42
CA SER A 302 -8.78 -4.59 26.79
C SER A 302 -7.63 -4.08 27.68
N SER A 303 -6.65 -3.36 27.12
CA SER A 303 -5.51 -2.84 27.86
C SER A 303 -5.94 -1.72 28.81
N SER A 304 -5.70 -1.90 30.12
CA SER A 304 -6.11 -0.96 31.17
C SER A 304 -5.12 0.18 31.45
N GLN A 305 -3.96 0.21 30.76
CA GLN A 305 -2.93 1.23 30.89
C GLN A 305 -2.41 1.67 29.51
N ASP A 306 -1.81 2.86 29.47
CA ASP A 306 -1.01 3.34 28.34
C ASP A 306 0.28 2.48 28.25
N VAL A 307 0.15 1.26 27.73
CA VAL A 307 1.27 0.34 27.48
C VAL A 307 2.06 0.80 26.26
N GLY A 308 3.39 0.66 26.31
CA GLY A 308 4.27 0.87 25.17
C GLY A 308 4.45 2.33 24.76
N VAL A 309 4.20 3.31 25.64
CA VAL A 309 4.37 4.73 25.31
C VAL A 309 5.82 5.06 24.95
N ALA A 310 6.01 5.61 23.75
CA ALA A 310 7.29 6.15 23.28
C ALA A 310 7.38 7.65 23.59
N GLN A 311 8.51 8.09 24.16
CA GLN A 311 8.81 9.50 24.41
C GLN A 311 9.90 9.95 23.45
N VAL A 312 9.59 10.89 22.55
CA VAL A 312 10.52 11.35 21.51
C VAL A 312 10.87 12.81 21.74
N ASP A 313 12.17 13.12 21.81
CA ASP A 313 12.70 14.47 21.92
C ASP A 313 12.97 15.07 20.55
N LEU A 314 12.24 16.13 20.21
CA LEU A 314 12.26 16.87 18.95
C LEU A 314 12.80 18.30 19.17
N SER A 315 13.44 18.57 20.30
CA SER A 315 14.01 19.88 20.62
C SER A 315 15.03 20.35 19.57
N ALA A 316 15.71 19.42 18.91
CA ALA A 316 16.64 19.72 17.81
C ALA A 316 15.98 20.44 16.62
N TRP A 317 14.69 20.16 16.36
CA TRP A 317 13.93 20.70 15.23
C TRP A 317 12.91 21.78 15.62
N THR A 318 12.91 22.23 16.88
CA THR A 318 11.94 23.23 17.38
C THR A 318 12.60 24.47 17.98
N LYS A 319 13.90 24.66 17.75
CA LYS A 319 14.66 25.83 18.23
C LYS A 319 14.15 27.13 17.58
N GLY A 320 13.16 27.76 18.19
CA GLY A 320 12.60 29.06 17.78
C GLY A 320 11.19 29.03 17.17
N GLY A 321 10.54 27.86 17.08
CA GLY A 321 9.21 27.71 16.48
C GLY A 321 8.29 26.76 17.27
N GLN A 322 6.98 26.93 17.09
CA GLN A 322 5.97 26.01 17.64
C GLN A 322 5.69 24.91 16.60
N ALA A 323 5.84 23.65 17.00
CA ALA A 323 5.41 22.51 16.19
C ALA A 323 3.99 22.11 16.55
N LYS A 324 3.23 21.64 15.55
CA LYS A 324 1.86 21.13 15.72
C LYS A 324 1.85 19.62 15.64
N VAL A 325 0.92 18.98 16.34
CA VAL A 325 0.79 17.52 16.40
C VAL A 325 -0.65 17.12 16.06
N LYS A 326 -0.78 16.18 15.13
CA LYS A 326 -2.03 15.44 14.85
C LYS A 326 -1.83 13.96 15.17
N ARG A 327 -2.88 13.31 15.64
CA ARG A 327 -2.85 11.90 16.07
C ARG A 327 -3.78 11.03 15.23
N MET A 328 -3.29 9.85 14.85
CA MET A 328 -4.09 8.74 14.36
C MET A 328 -4.24 7.72 15.50
N THR A 329 -5.45 7.51 16.00
CA THR A 329 -5.68 6.73 17.23
C THR A 329 -7.00 5.97 17.21
N ALA A 330 -7.08 4.92 18.02
CA ALA A 330 -8.28 4.13 18.31
C ALA A 330 -8.20 3.55 19.74
N PRO A 331 -9.29 2.97 20.29
CA PRO A 331 -9.29 2.34 21.61
C PRO A 331 -8.27 1.19 21.77
N GLY A 332 -7.87 0.55 20.68
CA GLY A 332 -6.82 -0.45 20.58
C GLY A 332 -6.58 -0.86 19.13
N LEU A 333 -5.50 -1.59 18.87
CA LEU A 333 -5.18 -2.08 17.52
C LEU A 333 -6.21 -3.10 17.00
N ASP A 334 -6.86 -3.85 17.88
CA ASP A 334 -7.92 -4.82 17.58
C ASP A 334 -9.30 -4.16 17.42
N SER A 335 -9.40 -2.82 17.49
CA SER A 335 -10.65 -2.10 17.27
C SER A 335 -11.15 -2.26 15.84
N THR A 336 -12.39 -2.71 15.66
CA THR A 336 -13.10 -2.81 14.37
C THR A 336 -14.11 -1.66 14.17
N ASP A 337 -14.16 -0.73 15.12
CA ASP A 337 -15.13 0.36 15.16
C ASP A 337 -14.57 1.63 14.50
N SER A 338 -15.12 1.94 13.32
CA SER A 338 -14.74 3.11 12.53
C SER A 338 -15.11 4.44 13.20
N ASP A 339 -16.08 4.46 14.11
CA ASP A 339 -16.46 5.69 14.83
C ASP A 339 -15.43 6.10 15.88
N THR A 340 -14.59 5.15 16.31
CA THR A 340 -13.54 5.38 17.32
C THR A 340 -12.14 5.41 16.73
N ALA A 341 -11.95 4.94 15.50
CA ALA A 341 -10.73 5.18 14.73
C ALA A 341 -10.72 6.61 14.19
N THR A 342 -9.75 7.41 14.63
CA THR A 342 -9.73 8.85 14.35
C THR A 342 -8.42 9.33 13.75
N TRP A 343 -8.53 10.36 12.92
CA TRP A 343 -7.43 11.22 12.50
C TRP A 343 -7.68 12.62 13.06
N ALA A 344 -6.75 13.15 13.84
CA ALA A 344 -6.86 14.43 14.51
C ALA A 344 -8.19 14.59 15.29
N GLY A 345 -8.63 13.54 15.99
CA GLY A 345 -9.88 13.56 16.76
C GLY A 345 -11.17 13.46 15.95
N GLN A 346 -11.08 13.24 14.63
CA GLN A 346 -12.24 13.05 13.76
C GLN A 346 -12.32 11.62 13.24
N SER A 347 -13.52 11.02 13.27
CA SER A 347 -13.82 9.75 12.61
C SER A 347 -14.37 9.97 11.20
N TYR A 348 -14.30 8.95 10.36
CA TYR A 348 -14.64 9.03 8.94
C TYR A 348 -15.57 7.90 8.49
N THR A 349 -16.35 7.31 9.41
CA THR A 349 -17.25 6.18 9.16
C THR A 349 -18.13 6.37 7.95
N ASN A 350 -18.65 7.57 7.69
CA ASN A 350 -19.53 7.83 6.54
C ASN A 350 -18.80 8.48 5.34
N GLY A 351 -17.47 8.38 5.29
CA GLY A 351 -16.64 9.04 4.26
C GLY A 351 -16.47 10.56 4.45
N THR A 352 -17.09 11.13 5.47
CA THR A 352 -16.96 12.54 5.87
C THR A 352 -16.50 12.64 7.32
N ALA A 353 -15.71 13.66 7.64
CA ALA A 353 -15.25 13.91 8.99
C ALA A 353 -16.41 14.12 9.97
N SER A 354 -16.37 13.41 11.10
CA SER A 354 -17.27 13.57 12.24
C SER A 354 -16.45 13.85 13.50
N GLY A 355 -16.92 14.76 14.35
CA GLY A 355 -16.17 15.24 15.52
C GLY A 355 -15.39 16.53 15.25
N LYS A 356 -14.58 16.95 16.23
CA LYS A 356 -13.79 18.18 16.15
C LYS A 356 -12.34 17.85 15.80
N GLU A 357 -11.77 18.60 14.87
CA GLU A 357 -10.34 18.52 14.61
C GLU A 357 -9.56 18.99 15.85
N VAL A 358 -8.60 18.18 16.27
CA VAL A 358 -7.70 18.41 17.39
C VAL A 358 -6.28 18.53 16.85
N ILE A 359 -5.73 19.73 16.97
CA ILE A 359 -4.33 20.03 16.65
C ILE A 359 -3.65 20.46 17.94
N GLU A 360 -2.72 19.64 18.41
CA GLU A 360 -1.96 19.89 19.62
C GLU A 360 -0.77 20.81 19.33
N GLN A 361 -0.40 21.62 20.32
CA GLN A 361 0.88 22.35 20.31
C GLN A 361 1.93 21.50 21.02
N LEU A 362 3.06 21.26 20.35
CA LEU A 362 4.16 20.48 20.91
C LEU A 362 4.69 21.19 22.18
N GLN A 363 4.67 20.48 23.31
CA GLN A 363 5.11 21.02 24.58
C GLN A 363 6.56 20.60 24.85
N GLN A 364 7.40 21.55 25.28
CA GLN A 364 8.79 21.29 25.70
C GLN A 364 9.64 20.53 24.66
N GLY A 365 9.29 20.63 23.38
CA GLY A 365 9.98 19.92 22.30
C GLY A 365 9.82 18.40 22.35
N LYS A 366 8.89 17.85 23.14
CA LYS A 366 8.72 16.40 23.31
C LYS A 366 7.33 15.96 22.89
N VAL A 367 7.24 14.76 22.32
CA VAL A 367 5.95 14.11 22.02
C VAL A 367 5.91 12.71 22.61
N ALA A 368 4.82 12.41 23.30
CA ALA A 368 4.46 11.07 23.74
C ALA A 368 3.59 10.42 22.65
N VAL A 369 3.94 9.20 22.25
CA VAL A 369 3.17 8.39 21.28
C VAL A 369 2.77 7.10 21.98
N LYS A 370 1.48 6.86 22.16
CA LYS A 370 0.96 5.66 22.85
C LYS A 370 1.22 4.40 22.02
N GLY A 371 1.23 3.22 22.66
CA GLY A 371 1.15 1.96 21.90
C GLY A 371 -0.12 1.93 21.04
N SER A 372 0.00 1.39 19.83
CA SER A 372 -1.04 1.42 18.80
C SER A 372 -1.50 2.83 18.45
N GLU A 373 -0.57 3.76 18.25
CA GLU A 373 -0.85 5.15 17.87
C GLU A 373 0.15 5.60 16.80
N ALA A 374 -0.30 6.52 15.94
CA ALA A 374 0.62 7.29 15.11
C ALA A 374 0.43 8.79 15.31
N VAL A 375 1.52 9.53 15.14
CA VAL A 375 1.58 10.98 15.25
C VAL A 375 2.20 11.55 13.98
N LEU A 376 1.63 12.64 13.49
CA LEU A 376 2.29 13.51 12.52
C LEU A 376 2.62 14.85 13.19
N VAL A 377 3.91 15.16 13.26
CA VAL A 377 4.43 16.43 13.74
C VAL A 377 4.68 17.35 12.54
N PHE A 378 4.22 18.59 12.62
CA PHE A 378 4.46 19.65 11.63
C PHE A 378 5.34 20.70 12.28
N PHE A 379 6.47 21.04 11.65
CA PHE A 379 7.44 21.98 12.20
C PHE A 379 7.40 23.36 11.56
#